data_AF-A0A0J1FKB9-F1
#
_entry.id   AF-A0A0J1FKB9-F1
#
_cell.length_a   1.000
_cell.length_b   1.000
_cell.length_c   1.000
_cell.angle_alpha   90.00
_cell.angle_beta   90.00
_cell.angle_gamma   90.00
#
_symmetry.space_group_name_H-M   'P 1'
#
loop_
_entity.id
_entity.type
_entity.pdbx_description
1 polymer ?
#
loop_
_entity_poly.entity_id
_entity_poly.type
_entity_poly.pdbx_seq_one_letter_code
_entity_poly.pdbx_strand_id
1 'polypeptide(L)'
;MTKHAQVVTLIGAGGKTTCLQILTQEIHAAGYPVIATTTTKVYPDNQVRPWRHANPPPFESHGIYFWYTGEEQGSGKWLGNSPSMVDKAVLRDGENLISHENGSAYRRYWIIEGDGARERRLKCWASHEPQIPRSSDCGVLILDGRLWGQELKDEDIHRSEYCPYLVHNQFTEENAWRYLGKSPVFYPQYQHLAWVIFLNIPRRPVHGLSIQAESSEGAYFSGLSVPDSEVLLDALYRKGAEEMRFKGETKPRSLRLAAGDAKGGELQWFDLW
;
A
#
# COMPACT_ATOMS: atom_id res chain seq x y z
N MET A 1 0.30 -14.94 -21.04
CA MET A 1 -0.59 -14.97 -19.86
C MET A 1 -0.05 -13.95 -18.87
N THR A 2 -0.75 -12.83 -18.64
CA THR A 2 -0.43 -11.91 -17.53
C THR A 2 -0.75 -12.63 -16.23
N LYS A 3 0.28 -13.03 -15.48
CA LYS A 3 0.11 -13.69 -14.19
C LYS A 3 -0.54 -12.69 -13.23
N HIS A 4 -1.71 -13.00 -12.69
CA HIS A 4 -2.32 -12.20 -11.62
C HIS A 4 -1.37 -12.18 -10.41
N ALA A 5 -1.12 -11.01 -9.82
CA ALA A 5 -0.32 -10.89 -8.61
C ALA A 5 -1.05 -11.60 -7.46
N GLN A 6 -0.41 -12.59 -6.84
CA GLN A 6 -0.98 -13.36 -5.73
C GLN A 6 -0.53 -12.80 -4.38
N VAL A 7 0.64 -12.17 -4.35
CA VAL A 7 1.23 -11.57 -3.14
C VAL A 7 1.44 -10.09 -3.38
N VAL A 8 0.67 -9.26 -2.68
CA VAL A 8 0.67 -7.79 -2.83
C VAL A 8 1.11 -7.15 -1.52
N THR A 9 2.12 -6.30 -1.57
CA THR A 9 2.60 -5.54 -0.41
C THR A 9 2.31 -4.05 -0.56
N LEU A 10 1.55 -3.48 0.37
CA LEU A 10 1.16 -2.08 0.44
C LEU A 10 2.12 -1.31 1.36
N ILE A 11 2.74 -0.24 0.87
CA ILE A 11 3.67 0.59 1.66
C ILE A 11 3.31 2.07 1.55
N GLY A 12 3.87 2.90 2.43
CA GLY A 12 3.72 4.36 2.35
C GLY A 12 2.64 4.93 3.28
N ALA A 13 1.90 5.91 2.79
CA ALA A 13 1.03 6.78 3.58
C ALA A 13 -0.32 7.01 2.89
N GLY A 14 -1.34 7.46 3.64
CA GLY A 14 -2.59 7.88 3.02
C GLY A 14 -3.55 6.75 2.61
N GLY A 15 -3.75 5.74 3.46
CA GLY A 15 -4.86 4.78 3.28
C GLY A 15 -4.47 3.31 3.08
N LYS A 16 -3.27 2.88 3.48
CA LYS A 16 -2.85 1.46 3.39
C LYS A 16 -3.85 0.48 3.98
N THR A 17 -4.27 0.71 5.23
CA THR A 17 -5.22 -0.18 5.92
C THR A 17 -6.56 -0.22 5.21
N THR A 18 -7.06 0.92 4.72
CA THR A 18 -8.25 0.97 3.88
C THR A 18 -8.08 0.18 2.58
N CYS A 19 -6.95 0.33 1.89
CA CYS A 19 -6.68 -0.43 0.66
C CYS A 19 -6.57 -1.93 0.95
N LEU A 20 -5.95 -2.33 2.07
CA LEU A 20 -5.88 -3.72 2.51
C LEU A 20 -7.29 -4.28 2.74
N GLN A 21 -8.15 -3.55 3.46
CA GLN A 21 -9.53 -3.96 3.73
C GLN A 21 -10.32 -4.16 2.43
N ILE A 22 -10.24 -3.20 1.51
CA ILE A 22 -11.00 -3.25 0.26
C ILE A 22 -10.49 -4.37 -0.64
N LEU A 23 -9.18 -4.46 -0.87
CA LEU A 23 -8.60 -5.51 -1.69
C LEU A 23 -8.92 -6.90 -1.13
N THR A 24 -8.86 -7.09 0.19
CA THR A 24 -9.19 -8.37 0.81
C THR A 24 -10.68 -8.72 0.64
N GLN A 25 -11.57 -7.74 0.80
CA GLN A 25 -13.01 -7.95 0.59
C GLN A 25 -13.34 -8.24 -0.88
N GLU A 26 -12.76 -7.51 -1.82
CA GLU A 26 -12.99 -7.70 -3.26
C GLU A 26 -12.48 -9.06 -3.74
N ILE A 27 -11.27 -9.47 -3.33
CA ILE A 27 -10.70 -10.78 -3.66
C ILE A 27 -11.57 -11.90 -3.09
N HIS A 28 -12.02 -11.76 -1.84
CA HIS A 28 -12.92 -12.73 -1.22
C HIS A 28 -14.29 -12.77 -1.88
N ALA A 29 -14.87 -11.63 -2.25
CA ALA A 29 -16.13 -11.55 -2.97
C ALA A 29 -16.05 -12.18 -4.38
N ALA A 30 -14.86 -12.15 -4.99
CA ALA A 30 -14.57 -12.86 -6.23
C ALA A 30 -14.36 -14.39 -6.04
N GLY A 31 -14.52 -14.92 -4.82
CA GLY A 31 -14.44 -16.34 -4.51
C GLY A 31 -13.05 -16.86 -4.18
N TYR A 32 -12.06 -15.97 -4.03
CA TYR A 32 -10.69 -16.36 -3.70
C TYR A 32 -10.40 -16.21 -2.20
N PRO A 33 -9.73 -17.18 -1.56
CA PRO A 33 -9.29 -17.04 -0.19
C PRO A 33 -8.12 -16.08 -0.12
N VAL A 34 -8.11 -15.33 0.98
CA VAL A 34 -7.17 -14.25 1.17
C VAL A 34 -6.72 -14.19 2.63
N ILE A 35 -5.41 -14.01 2.82
CA ILE A 35 -4.83 -13.64 4.10
C ILE A 35 -4.37 -12.19 4.02
N ALA A 36 -4.80 -11.41 5.01
CA ALA A 36 -4.19 -10.15 5.35
C ALA A 36 -3.10 -10.35 6.40
N THR A 37 -2.02 -9.58 6.34
CA THR A 37 -1.00 -9.52 7.40
C THR A 37 -0.33 -8.15 7.38
N THR A 38 0.50 -7.86 8.38
CA THR A 38 1.46 -6.75 8.33
C THR A 38 2.88 -7.24 8.61
N THR A 39 3.89 -6.56 8.05
CA THR A 39 5.30 -6.75 8.44
C THR A 39 5.77 -5.81 9.55
N THR A 40 4.90 -4.90 9.99
CA THR A 40 5.22 -3.89 11.00
C THR A 40 4.24 -3.93 12.17
N LYS A 41 3.64 -2.80 12.53
CA LYS A 41 2.61 -2.69 13.57
C LYS A 41 1.39 -2.05 12.95
N VAL A 42 0.22 -2.61 13.20
CA VAL A 42 -1.04 -2.11 12.66
C VAL A 42 -2.07 -1.98 13.77
N TYR A 43 -3.00 -1.04 13.64
CA TYR A 43 -4.16 -1.02 14.51
C TYR A 43 -5.06 -2.24 14.22
N PRO A 44 -5.73 -2.80 15.24
CA PRO A 44 -6.66 -3.91 15.05
C PRO A 44 -7.69 -3.59 13.96
N ASP A 45 -7.85 -4.53 13.04
CA ASP A 45 -8.84 -4.44 11.97
C ASP A 45 -10.08 -5.27 12.36
N ASN A 46 -11.17 -4.58 12.67
CA ASN A 46 -12.42 -5.20 13.10
C ASN A 46 -13.25 -5.78 11.93
N GLN A 47 -12.83 -5.58 10.68
CA GLN A 47 -13.56 -6.08 9.50
C GLN A 47 -13.13 -7.47 9.06
N VAL A 48 -12.06 -8.00 9.64
CA VAL A 48 -11.42 -9.28 9.27
C VAL A 48 -11.26 -10.15 10.51
N ARG A 49 -11.22 -11.48 10.32
CA ARG A 49 -11.10 -12.39 11.47
C ARG A 49 -9.67 -12.35 12.01
N PRO A 50 -9.43 -11.96 13.28
CA PRO A 50 -8.09 -11.96 13.84
C PRO A 50 -7.56 -13.39 13.97
N TRP A 51 -6.31 -13.61 13.55
CA TRP A 51 -5.59 -14.87 13.69
C TRP A 51 -4.24 -14.61 14.37
N ARG A 52 -4.25 -14.65 15.71
CA ARG A 52 -3.05 -14.51 16.54
C ARG A 52 -2.35 -15.86 16.70
N HIS A 53 -1.34 -16.13 15.89
CA HIS A 53 -0.64 -17.41 15.92
C HIS A 53 0.76 -17.33 15.29
N ALA A 54 1.66 -18.25 15.65
CA ALA A 54 3.00 -18.33 15.07
C ALA A 54 3.02 -18.80 13.61
N ASN A 55 1.92 -19.39 13.13
CA ASN A 55 1.73 -19.90 11.77
C ASN A 55 0.48 -19.25 11.18
N PRO A 56 0.40 -19.07 9.85
CA PRO A 56 -0.80 -18.54 9.21
C PRO A 56 -2.02 -19.46 9.42
N PRO A 57 -3.24 -18.96 9.17
CA PRO A 57 -4.44 -19.78 9.12
C PRO A 57 -4.26 -21.01 8.20
N PRO A 58 -4.80 -22.19 8.58
CA PRO A 58 -4.75 -23.40 7.77
C PRO A 58 -5.22 -23.15 6.35
N PHE A 59 -4.61 -23.80 5.36
CA PHE A 59 -4.85 -23.51 3.94
C PHE A 59 -6.33 -23.68 3.54
N GLU A 60 -7.02 -24.63 4.16
CA GLU A 60 -8.43 -24.99 3.92
C GLU A 60 -9.43 -24.04 4.60
N SER A 61 -8.96 -23.09 5.40
CA SER A 61 -9.84 -22.14 6.08
C SER A 61 -10.52 -21.21 5.08
N HIS A 62 -11.86 -21.17 5.15
CA HIS A 62 -12.69 -20.31 4.31
C HIS A 62 -13.00 -19.00 5.06
N GLY A 63 -12.66 -17.87 4.45
CA GLY A 63 -12.88 -16.54 5.00
C GLY A 63 -11.69 -15.60 4.84
N ILE A 64 -11.86 -14.37 5.34
CA ILE A 64 -10.80 -13.36 5.42
C ILE A 64 -10.19 -13.39 6.83
N TYR A 65 -8.89 -13.67 6.91
CA TYR A 65 -8.14 -13.68 8.15
C TYR A 65 -7.06 -12.61 8.15
N PHE A 66 -6.81 -12.03 9.32
CA PHE A 66 -5.64 -11.18 9.55
C PHE A 66 -4.65 -11.91 10.45
N TRP A 67 -3.51 -12.30 9.88
CA TRP A 67 -2.46 -13.01 10.61
C TRP A 67 -1.49 -12.05 11.29
N TYR A 68 -1.29 -12.24 12.59
CA TYR A 68 -0.36 -11.45 13.40
C TYR A 68 0.21 -12.28 14.56
N THR A 69 1.30 -11.81 15.16
CA THR A 69 2.08 -12.61 16.14
C THR A 69 1.81 -12.22 17.59
N GLY A 70 1.35 -11.00 17.84
CA GLY A 70 1.15 -10.49 19.18
C GLY A 70 0.55 -9.10 19.21
N GLU A 71 0.62 -8.47 20.37
CA GLU A 71 0.07 -7.13 20.58
C GLU A 71 1.08 -6.31 21.35
N GLU A 72 1.30 -5.07 20.93
CA GLU A 72 2.15 -4.12 21.61
C GLU A 72 1.46 -3.62 22.88
N GLN A 73 2.15 -3.74 24.02
CA GLN A 73 1.64 -3.22 25.28
C GLN A 73 1.50 -1.69 25.23
N GLY A 74 0.37 -1.19 25.72
CA GLY A 74 0.06 0.24 25.81
C GLY A 74 -0.68 0.79 24.58
N SER A 75 -0.25 0.46 23.36
CA SER A 75 -0.89 0.96 22.14
C SER A 75 -2.02 0.08 21.62
N GLY A 76 -2.03 -1.20 21.99
CA GLY A 76 -2.98 -2.19 21.47
C GLY A 76 -2.76 -2.57 19.99
N LYS A 77 -1.65 -2.10 19.38
CA LYS A 77 -1.31 -2.42 17.98
C LYS A 77 -0.95 -3.89 17.85
N TRP A 78 -1.46 -4.53 16.81
CA TRP A 78 -1.02 -5.88 16.45
C TRP A 78 0.42 -5.84 15.95
N LEU A 79 1.22 -6.76 16.46
CA LEU A 79 2.59 -7.01 16.04
C LEU A 79 2.59 -7.93 14.82
N GLY A 80 3.15 -7.43 13.72
CA GLY A 80 3.27 -8.14 12.47
C GLY A 80 4.25 -9.31 12.50
N ASN A 81 4.34 -9.97 11.35
CA ASN A 81 5.30 -11.03 11.09
C ASN A 81 6.58 -10.43 10.50
N SER A 82 7.75 -11.03 10.74
CA SER A 82 8.93 -10.62 9.99
C SER A 82 8.76 -10.94 8.50
N PRO A 83 9.39 -10.18 7.56
CA PRO A 83 9.27 -10.48 6.13
C PRO A 83 9.65 -11.91 5.79
N SER A 84 10.68 -12.45 6.45
CA SER A 84 11.14 -13.84 6.25
C SER A 84 10.14 -14.88 6.75
N MET A 85 9.32 -14.56 7.75
CA MET A 85 8.23 -15.45 8.22
C MET A 85 7.07 -15.43 7.23
N VAL A 86 6.73 -14.26 6.68
CA VAL A 86 5.74 -14.14 5.60
C VAL A 86 6.21 -14.92 4.37
N ASP A 87 7.48 -14.77 3.95
CA ASP A 87 8.04 -15.50 2.82
C ASP A 87 7.92 -17.02 2.98
N LYS A 88 8.24 -17.55 4.17
CA LYS A 88 8.09 -18.99 4.44
C LYS A 88 6.64 -19.46 4.37
N ALA A 89 5.71 -18.63 4.83
CA ALA A 89 4.29 -18.96 4.80
C ALA A 89 3.73 -18.96 3.38
N VAL A 90 4.05 -17.93 2.60
CA VAL A 90 3.67 -17.84 1.18
C VAL A 90 4.23 -19.00 0.36
N LEU A 91 5.49 -19.38 0.60
CA LEU A 91 6.11 -20.53 -0.10
C LEU A 91 5.39 -21.84 0.21
N ARG A 92 5.04 -22.10 1.49
CA ARG A 92 4.26 -23.28 1.90
C ARG A 92 2.87 -23.30 1.26
N ASP A 93 2.21 -22.15 1.17
CA ASP A 93 0.92 -22.05 0.49
C ASP A 93 1.04 -22.31 -1.02
N GLY A 94 2.17 -21.94 -1.63
CA GLY A 94 2.44 -22.19 -3.06
C GLY A 94 2.60 -23.66 -3.45
N GLU A 95 2.91 -24.52 -2.48
CA GLU A 95 2.96 -25.99 -2.62
C GLU A 95 1.55 -26.62 -2.55
N ASN A 96 0.56 -25.88 -2.05
CA ASN A 96 -0.82 -26.32 -1.93
C ASN A 96 -1.71 -25.71 -3.03
N LEU A 97 -2.75 -26.43 -3.43
CA LEU A 97 -3.73 -25.97 -4.40
C LEU A 97 -5.15 -26.19 -3.86
N ILE A 98 -6.00 -25.17 -3.96
CA ILE A 98 -7.41 -25.27 -3.56
C ILE A 98 -8.20 -25.67 -4.78
N SER A 99 -8.89 -26.80 -4.68
CA SER A 99 -9.78 -27.28 -5.72
C SER A 99 -11.11 -26.52 -5.61
N HIS A 100 -11.48 -25.76 -6.63
CA HIS A 100 -12.80 -25.15 -6.75
C HIS A 100 -13.81 -26.20 -7.25
N GLU A 101 -15.10 -26.03 -6.93
CA GLU A 101 -16.19 -26.90 -7.40
C GLU A 101 -16.28 -27.02 -8.94
N ASN A 102 -15.68 -26.09 -9.68
CA ASN A 102 -15.64 -26.09 -11.15
C ASN A 102 -14.41 -26.84 -11.72
N GLY A 103 -13.63 -27.52 -10.86
CA GLY A 103 -12.45 -28.28 -11.24
C GLY A 103 -11.17 -27.44 -11.41
N SER A 104 -11.22 -26.13 -11.20
CA SER A 104 -10.03 -25.27 -11.24
C SER A 104 -9.26 -25.30 -9.92
N ALA A 105 -7.93 -25.33 -10.00
CA ALA A 105 -7.05 -25.18 -8.85
C ALA A 105 -6.57 -23.73 -8.72
N TYR A 106 -6.79 -23.09 -7.58
CA TYR A 106 -6.30 -21.74 -7.32
C TYR A 106 -5.42 -21.68 -6.06
N ARG A 107 -4.62 -20.62 -5.99
CA ARG A 107 -3.79 -20.29 -4.83
C ARG A 107 -4.48 -19.23 -3.99
N ARG A 108 -4.15 -19.21 -2.70
CA ARG A 108 -4.55 -18.16 -1.78
C ARG A 108 -3.82 -16.85 -2.10
N TYR A 109 -4.52 -15.73 -1.96
CA TYR A 109 -3.96 -14.39 -2.06
C TYR A 109 -3.40 -13.90 -0.73
N TRP A 110 -2.34 -13.11 -0.78
CA TRP A 110 -1.67 -12.53 0.37
C TRP A 110 -1.61 -11.01 0.21
N ILE A 111 -2.29 -10.28 1.09
CA ILE A 111 -2.29 -8.82 1.14
C ILE A 111 -1.53 -8.37 2.38
N ILE A 112 -0.41 -7.71 2.17
CA ILE A 112 0.56 -7.40 3.23
C ILE A 112 0.61 -5.88 3.42
N GLU A 113 0.32 -5.39 4.62
CA GLU A 113 0.63 -4.00 4.99
C GLU A 113 2.08 -3.90 5.47
N GLY A 114 2.92 -3.19 4.74
CA GLY A 114 4.29 -2.90 5.10
C GLY A 114 4.45 -1.56 5.83
N ASP A 115 5.64 -0.97 5.71
CA ASP A 115 6.02 0.24 6.42
C ASP A 115 5.08 1.43 6.19
N GLY A 116 4.57 1.96 7.31
CA GLY A 116 3.74 3.16 7.37
C GLY A 116 4.48 4.44 7.76
N ALA A 117 3.74 5.55 7.74
CA ALA A 117 4.25 6.91 7.97
C ALA A 117 3.96 7.47 9.38
N ARG A 118 3.68 6.63 10.38
CA ARG A 118 3.28 7.08 11.74
C ARG A 118 2.19 8.17 11.69
N GLU A 119 1.08 7.88 11.01
CA GLU A 119 -0.07 8.80 10.82
C GLU A 119 0.23 10.07 10.03
N ARG A 120 1.45 10.26 9.52
CA ARG A 120 1.78 11.32 8.58
C ARG A 120 1.30 10.96 7.16
N ARG A 121 1.24 11.97 6.28
CA ARG A 121 0.61 11.89 4.95
C ARG A 121 1.58 11.48 3.84
N LEU A 122 2.88 11.64 4.08
CA LEU A 122 3.97 11.17 3.23
C LEU A 122 5.03 10.46 4.07
N LYS A 123 5.72 9.47 3.50
CA LYS A 123 6.84 8.77 4.15
C LYS A 123 8.11 8.94 3.35
N CYS A 124 9.18 9.41 3.99
CA CYS A 124 10.52 9.22 3.49
C CYS A 124 11.19 8.01 4.15
N TRP A 125 12.10 7.38 3.42
CA TRP A 125 12.55 6.02 3.68
C TRP A 125 13.97 6.04 4.25
N ALA A 126 14.18 5.33 5.36
CA ALA A 126 15.55 5.04 5.80
C ALA A 126 16.14 3.92 4.93
N SER A 127 17.46 3.76 4.98
CA SER A 127 18.20 2.75 4.20
C SER A 127 17.77 1.30 4.42
N HIS A 128 17.20 0.99 5.59
CA HIS A 128 16.69 -0.33 5.94
C HIS A 128 15.18 -0.48 5.67
N GLU A 129 14.50 0.53 5.16
CA GLU A 129 13.06 0.46 4.86
C GLU A 129 12.81 0.51 3.35
N PRO A 130 11.65 0.02 2.89
CA PRO A 130 10.68 -0.82 3.61
C PRO A 130 11.20 -2.25 3.75
N GLN A 131 10.54 -3.02 4.60
CA GLN A 131 10.77 -4.44 4.74
C GLN A 131 9.69 -5.22 3.98
N ILE A 132 9.80 -5.26 2.65
CA ILE A 132 8.90 -6.01 1.75
C ILE A 132 9.34 -7.48 1.67
N PRO A 133 8.43 -8.46 1.86
CA PRO A 133 8.73 -9.88 1.68
C PRO A 133 9.20 -10.20 0.25
N ARG A 134 10.20 -11.07 0.09
CA ARG A 134 10.78 -11.45 -1.21
C ARG A 134 9.82 -12.22 -2.12
N SER A 135 8.82 -12.84 -1.52
CA SER A 135 7.75 -13.56 -2.20
C SER A 135 6.67 -12.65 -2.80
N SER A 136 6.76 -11.33 -2.60
CA SER A 136 5.84 -10.37 -3.21
C SER A 136 5.88 -10.46 -4.73
N ASP A 137 4.73 -10.45 -5.39
CA ASP A 137 4.63 -10.29 -6.84
C ASP A 137 4.52 -8.79 -7.22
N CYS A 138 3.84 -8.01 -6.37
CA CYS A 138 3.53 -6.61 -6.60
C CYS A 138 3.73 -5.74 -5.35
N GLY A 139 4.40 -4.61 -5.52
CA GLY A 139 4.45 -3.53 -4.53
C GLY A 139 3.49 -2.40 -4.88
N VAL A 140 2.73 -1.92 -3.90
CA VAL A 140 1.87 -0.73 -4.05
C VAL A 140 2.39 0.37 -3.13
N LEU A 141 2.99 1.41 -3.72
CA LEU A 141 3.34 2.62 -2.99
C LEU A 141 2.11 3.52 -2.92
N ILE A 142 1.52 3.64 -1.73
CA ILE A 142 0.36 4.49 -1.49
C ILE A 142 0.84 5.86 -1.01
N LEU A 143 0.31 6.91 -1.63
CA LEU A 143 0.52 8.31 -1.30
C LEU A 143 -0.83 8.99 -1.04
N ASP A 144 -0.88 9.96 -0.12
CA ASP A 144 -2.04 10.82 0.02
C ASP A 144 -2.07 11.81 -1.16
N GLY A 145 -2.93 11.55 -2.15
CA GLY A 145 -3.03 12.36 -3.36
C GLY A 145 -3.47 13.80 -3.09
N ARG A 146 -4.11 14.08 -1.95
CA ARG A 146 -4.52 15.44 -1.54
C ARG A 146 -3.34 16.32 -1.13
N LEU A 147 -2.11 15.78 -1.09
CA LEU A 147 -0.90 16.58 -0.93
C LEU A 147 -0.52 17.30 -2.24
N TRP A 148 -1.05 16.87 -3.38
CA TRP A 148 -0.72 17.43 -4.67
C TRP A 148 -1.04 18.93 -4.76
N GLY A 149 -0.07 19.70 -5.26
CA GLY A 149 -0.16 21.17 -5.36
C GLY A 149 -0.13 21.90 -4.01
N GLN A 150 -0.09 21.19 -2.88
CA GLN A 150 -0.01 21.78 -1.56
C GLN A 150 1.44 22.00 -1.16
N GLU A 151 1.69 23.01 -0.32
CA GLU A 151 2.95 23.11 0.42
C GLU A 151 3.01 21.99 1.47
N LEU A 152 4.09 21.21 1.46
CA LEU A 152 4.29 20.15 2.45
C LEU A 152 4.90 20.73 3.72
N LYS A 153 4.25 20.51 4.86
CA LYS A 153 4.78 20.90 6.18
C LYS A 153 5.58 19.76 6.80
N ASP A 154 6.38 20.06 7.82
CA ASP A 154 7.05 19.03 8.63
C ASP A 154 6.06 18.01 9.23
N GLU A 155 4.84 18.45 9.55
CA GLU A 155 3.79 17.58 10.05
C GLU A 155 3.26 16.61 8.99
N ASP A 156 3.38 16.91 7.70
CA ASP A 156 2.91 16.02 6.63
C ASP A 156 3.86 14.85 6.36
N ILE A 157 5.15 14.99 6.68
CA ILE A 157 6.20 14.06 6.24
C ILE A 157 6.79 13.28 7.41
N HIS A 158 6.70 11.95 7.36
CA HIS A 158 7.47 11.10 8.25
C HIS A 158 8.93 10.99 7.78
N ARG A 159 9.86 11.28 8.70
CA ARG A 159 11.31 11.30 8.46
C ARG A 159 11.73 12.33 7.40
N SER A 160 11.25 13.57 7.58
CA SER A 160 11.51 14.68 6.66
C SER A 160 13.01 14.91 6.41
N GLU A 161 13.88 14.52 7.33
CA GLU A 161 15.34 14.57 7.20
C GLU A 161 15.91 13.83 5.97
N TYR A 162 15.20 12.83 5.43
CA TYR A 162 15.60 12.13 4.20
C TYR A 162 15.14 12.85 2.92
N CYS A 163 14.19 13.78 3.03
CA CYS A 163 13.65 14.56 1.93
C CYS A 163 13.54 16.06 2.28
N PRO A 164 14.62 16.73 2.72
CA PRO A 164 14.54 18.12 3.17
C PRO A 164 14.08 19.09 2.09
N TYR A 165 14.30 18.75 0.82
CA TYR A 165 13.84 19.52 -0.35
C TYR A 165 12.31 19.52 -0.54
N LEU A 166 11.57 18.66 0.16
CA LEU A 166 10.11 18.63 0.13
C LEU A 166 9.49 19.53 1.18
N VAL A 167 10.16 19.74 2.32
CA VAL A 167 9.64 20.52 3.44
C VAL A 167 9.51 21.99 3.02
N HIS A 168 8.37 22.62 3.31
CA HIS A 168 8.02 23.99 2.93
C HIS A 168 8.11 24.26 1.43
N ASN A 169 7.90 23.23 0.62
CA ASN A 169 7.86 23.31 -0.83
C ASN A 169 6.57 22.70 -1.35
N GLN A 170 6.10 23.16 -2.51
CA GLN A 170 4.91 22.60 -3.15
C GLN A 170 5.18 21.18 -3.67
N PHE A 171 4.21 20.29 -3.51
CA PHE A 171 4.26 18.94 -4.06
C PHE A 171 3.79 18.93 -5.53
N THR A 172 4.69 19.35 -6.41
CA THR A 172 4.52 19.36 -7.88
C THR A 172 4.97 18.05 -8.51
N GLU A 173 4.77 17.90 -9.82
CA GLU A 173 5.26 16.77 -10.61
C GLU A 173 6.78 16.58 -10.52
N GLU A 174 7.58 17.65 -10.50
CA GLU A 174 9.03 17.57 -10.36
C GLU A 174 9.42 17.04 -8.98
N ASN A 175 8.83 17.60 -7.92
CA ASN A 175 9.12 17.19 -6.55
C ASN A 175 8.62 15.77 -6.27
N ALA A 176 7.47 15.40 -6.81
CA ALA A 176 6.94 14.04 -6.74
C ALA A 176 7.87 13.05 -7.45
N TRP A 177 8.33 13.32 -8.66
CA TRP A 177 9.27 12.40 -9.34
C TRP A 177 10.64 12.34 -8.70
N ARG A 178 11.13 13.45 -8.13
CA ARG A 178 12.36 13.46 -7.32
C ARG A 178 12.20 12.59 -6.07
N TYR A 179 11.03 12.62 -5.44
CA TYR A 179 10.67 11.74 -4.32
C TYR A 179 10.59 10.27 -4.75
N LEU A 180 9.82 9.98 -5.80
CA LEU A 180 9.64 8.63 -6.33
C LEU A 180 10.97 8.01 -6.73
N GLY A 181 11.87 8.78 -7.36
CA GLY A 181 13.20 8.33 -7.74
C GLY A 181 14.11 7.93 -6.57
N LYS A 182 13.78 8.36 -5.34
CA LYS A 182 14.46 7.97 -4.09
C LYS A 182 13.65 6.96 -3.26
N SER A 183 12.51 6.53 -3.77
CA SER A 183 11.60 5.63 -3.10
C SER A 183 11.90 4.15 -3.42
N PRO A 184 11.29 3.21 -2.68
CA PRO A 184 11.49 1.77 -2.86
C PRO A 184 11.12 1.23 -4.24
N VAL A 185 10.28 1.96 -4.98
CA VAL A 185 9.90 1.65 -6.37
C VAL A 185 11.13 1.47 -7.27
N PHE A 186 12.22 2.20 -7.00
CA PHE A 186 13.46 2.17 -7.80
C PHE A 186 14.65 1.57 -7.06
N TYR A 187 14.43 0.88 -5.93
CA TYR A 187 15.52 0.22 -5.22
C TYR A 187 15.93 -1.08 -5.91
N PRO A 188 17.23 -1.37 -6.09
CA PRO A 188 17.70 -2.56 -6.79
C PRO A 188 17.11 -3.88 -6.30
N GLN A 189 16.98 -4.04 -4.98
CA GLN A 189 16.43 -5.24 -4.37
C GLN A 189 14.95 -5.51 -4.71
N TYR A 190 14.20 -4.52 -5.21
CA TYR A 190 12.78 -4.62 -5.54
C TYR A 190 12.47 -4.49 -7.03
N GLN A 191 13.48 -4.49 -7.90
CA GLN A 191 13.30 -4.35 -9.36
C GLN A 191 12.48 -5.48 -9.98
N HIS A 192 12.49 -6.68 -9.38
CA HIS A 192 11.74 -7.84 -9.87
C HIS A 192 10.22 -7.70 -9.70
N LEU A 193 9.77 -6.78 -8.83
CA LEU A 193 8.35 -6.55 -8.55
C LEU A 193 7.68 -5.75 -9.66
N ALA A 194 6.42 -6.05 -9.93
CA ALA A 194 5.52 -5.10 -10.56
C ALA A 194 5.17 -4.00 -9.54
N TRP A 195 5.17 -2.74 -9.95
CA TRP A 195 4.86 -1.63 -9.06
C TRP A 195 3.61 -0.86 -9.48
N VAL A 196 2.80 -0.50 -8.48
CA VAL A 196 1.75 0.50 -8.61
C VAL A 196 2.09 1.66 -7.67
N ILE A 197 2.15 2.88 -8.21
CA ILE A 197 2.10 4.09 -7.39
C ILE A 197 0.64 4.52 -7.34
N PHE A 198 0.04 4.47 -6.17
CA PHE A 198 -1.36 4.80 -5.97
C PHE A 198 -1.51 6.10 -5.18
N LEU A 199 -2.04 7.13 -5.81
CA LEU A 199 -2.40 8.40 -5.18
C LEU A 199 -3.85 8.33 -4.72
N ASN A 200 -4.04 8.04 -3.44
CA ASN A 200 -5.36 7.90 -2.85
C ASN A 200 -5.95 9.30 -2.58
N ILE A 201 -7.11 9.58 -3.17
CA ILE A 201 -7.82 10.86 -3.12
C ILE A 201 -9.25 10.57 -2.64
N PRO A 202 -9.47 10.45 -1.33
CA PRO A 202 -10.80 10.20 -0.78
C PRO A 202 -11.73 11.39 -1.06
N ARG A 203 -12.90 11.14 -1.68
CA ARG A 203 -13.84 12.19 -2.14
C ARG A 203 -14.81 12.68 -1.06
N ARG A 204 -14.88 12.00 0.09
CA ARG A 204 -15.69 12.41 1.27
C ARG A 204 -14.91 12.21 2.56
N PRO A 205 -15.16 13.01 3.62
CA PRO A 205 -14.71 12.68 4.97
C PRO A 205 -15.28 11.32 5.38
N VAL A 206 -14.49 10.54 6.12
CA VAL A 206 -14.87 9.22 6.61
C VAL A 206 -16.03 9.35 7.61
N HIS A 207 -17.27 9.18 7.16
CA HIS A 207 -18.40 8.90 8.05
C HIS A 207 -18.86 7.46 7.81
N GLY A 208 -18.64 6.60 8.82
CA GLY A 208 -19.04 5.19 8.76
C GLY A 208 -18.54 4.27 9.88
N LEU A 209 -17.82 4.77 10.89
CA LEU A 209 -17.56 4.02 12.13
C LEU A 209 -17.80 4.95 13.31
N SER A 210 -18.75 4.60 14.17
CA SER A 210 -18.90 5.19 15.49
C SER A 210 -17.70 4.76 16.35
N ILE A 211 -16.61 5.51 16.25
CA ILE A 211 -15.60 5.55 17.31
C ILE A 211 -15.87 6.86 18.05
N GLN A 212 -16.24 6.73 19.30
CA GLN A 212 -16.40 7.86 20.20
C GLN A 212 -15.08 8.66 20.25
N ALA A 213 -15.24 9.98 20.12
CA ALA A 213 -14.32 11.05 20.49
C ALA A 213 -13.07 11.29 19.62
N GLU A 214 -13.12 12.45 18.94
CA GLU A 214 -12.03 13.43 18.83
C GLU A 214 -10.72 12.96 18.17
N SER A 215 -10.73 12.85 16.83
CA SER A 215 -9.51 13.08 16.05
C SER A 215 -9.66 14.32 15.17
N SER A 216 -8.60 15.12 15.14
CA SER A 216 -8.36 16.36 14.37
C SER A 216 -8.53 16.25 12.85
N GLU A 217 -8.96 15.10 12.34
CA GLU A 217 -9.12 14.78 10.93
C GLU A 217 -10.21 15.64 10.25
N GLY A 218 -11.39 15.79 10.87
CA GLY A 218 -12.52 16.48 10.24
C GLY A 218 -12.32 17.97 9.96
N ALA A 219 -11.55 18.67 10.81
CA ALA A 219 -11.32 20.10 10.67
C ALA A 219 -10.27 20.43 9.59
N TYR A 220 -9.21 19.61 9.47
CA TYR A 220 -8.13 19.82 8.50
C TYR A 220 -8.54 19.54 7.04
N PHE A 221 -9.55 18.69 6.81
CA PHE A 221 -10.01 18.35 5.46
C PHE A 221 -10.88 19.43 4.78
N SER A 222 -11.34 20.43 5.52
CA SER A 222 -12.30 21.42 5.03
C SER A 222 -11.72 22.50 4.10
N GLY A 223 -10.39 22.61 4.00
CA GLY A 223 -9.72 23.71 3.29
C GLY A 223 -8.80 23.32 2.13
N LEU A 224 -8.65 22.02 1.81
CA LEU A 224 -7.76 21.57 0.73
C LEU A 224 -8.53 21.42 -0.58
N SER A 225 -7.99 21.97 -1.68
CA SER A 225 -8.48 21.71 -3.03
C SER A 225 -8.20 20.25 -3.37
N VAL A 226 -9.25 19.44 -3.51
CA VAL A 226 -9.12 18.05 -3.97
C VAL A 226 -8.64 18.10 -5.43
N PRO A 227 -7.48 17.51 -5.77
CA PRO A 227 -7.01 17.51 -7.14
C PRO A 227 -7.88 16.60 -7.99
N ASP A 228 -8.09 17.00 -9.24
CA ASP A 228 -8.67 16.13 -10.26
C ASP A 228 -7.70 14.97 -10.55
N SER A 229 -8.17 13.73 -10.44
CA SER A 229 -7.34 12.53 -10.59
C SER A 229 -6.75 12.41 -11.98
N GLU A 230 -7.47 12.84 -13.02
CA GLU A 230 -7.02 12.76 -14.40
C GLU A 230 -5.91 13.78 -14.67
N VAL A 231 -6.10 15.02 -14.22
CA VAL A 231 -5.10 16.10 -14.36
C VAL A 231 -3.80 15.74 -13.63
N LEU A 232 -3.91 15.24 -12.40
CA LEU A 232 -2.77 14.81 -11.59
C LEU A 232 -2.04 13.62 -12.25
N LEU A 233 -2.78 12.62 -12.73
CA LEU A 233 -2.20 11.46 -13.40
C LEU A 233 -1.50 11.85 -14.69
N ASP A 234 -2.09 12.75 -15.49
CA ASP A 234 -1.50 13.22 -16.75
C ASP A 234 -0.19 13.98 -16.49
N ALA A 235 -0.16 14.87 -15.49
CA ALA A 235 1.05 15.59 -15.10
C ALA A 235 2.16 14.63 -14.65
N LEU A 236 1.84 13.66 -13.78
CA LEU A 236 2.79 12.64 -13.34
C LEU A 236 3.24 11.74 -14.49
N TYR A 237 2.34 11.33 -15.38
CA TYR A 237 2.67 10.47 -16.51
C TYR A 237 3.62 11.16 -17.48
N ARG A 238 3.32 12.40 -17.90
CA ARG A 238 4.18 13.19 -18.80
C ARG A 238 5.58 13.37 -18.20
N LYS A 239 5.66 13.80 -16.93
CA LYS A 239 6.95 13.98 -16.26
C LYS A 239 7.72 12.66 -16.10
N GLY A 240 7.02 11.57 -15.79
CA GLY A 240 7.60 10.24 -15.66
C GLY A 240 8.19 9.73 -16.96
N ALA A 241 7.47 9.90 -18.07
CA ALA A 241 7.94 9.54 -19.39
C ALA A 241 9.23 10.29 -19.77
N GLU A 242 9.40 11.55 -19.33
CA GLU A 242 10.64 12.32 -19.53
C GLU A 242 11.79 11.78 -18.66
N GLU A 243 11.58 11.65 -17.36
CA GLU A 243 12.61 11.18 -16.41
C GLU A 243 13.14 9.78 -16.78
N MET A 244 12.28 8.92 -17.31
CA MET A 244 12.63 7.54 -17.69
C MET A 244 13.37 7.41 -19.01
N ARG A 245 13.42 8.46 -19.85
CA ARG A 245 14.29 8.49 -21.04
C ARG A 245 15.77 8.52 -20.66
N PHE A 246 16.10 8.99 -19.46
CA PHE A 246 17.48 9.21 -19.02
C PHE A 246 17.94 8.24 -17.92
N LYS A 247 17.04 7.45 -17.31
CA LYS A 247 17.40 6.43 -16.31
C LYS A 247 17.72 5.07 -16.95
N GLY A 248 18.91 4.55 -16.68
CA GLY A 248 19.40 3.20 -17.01
C GLY A 248 18.83 2.09 -16.11
N GLU A 249 19.61 1.01 -15.90
CA GLU A 249 19.29 -0.36 -15.40
C GLU A 249 18.48 -0.51 -14.08
N THR A 250 18.00 0.57 -13.44
CA THR A 250 17.32 0.51 -12.13
C THR A 250 15.80 0.60 -12.15
N LYS A 251 15.17 0.21 -13.26
CA LYS A 251 13.71 0.25 -13.41
C LYS A 251 13.04 -0.98 -12.78
N PRO A 252 11.87 -0.81 -12.12
CA PRO A 252 11.03 -1.96 -11.79
C PRO A 252 10.55 -2.71 -13.04
N ARG A 253 10.15 -3.96 -12.87
CA ARG A 253 9.66 -4.85 -13.94
C ARG A 253 8.53 -4.22 -14.76
N SER A 254 7.60 -3.56 -14.07
CA SER A 254 6.54 -2.76 -14.66
C SER A 254 6.15 -1.65 -13.69
N LEU A 255 5.62 -0.54 -14.21
CA LEU A 255 5.18 0.57 -13.39
C LEU A 255 3.84 1.13 -13.87
N ARG A 256 2.86 1.12 -12.97
CA ARG A 256 1.55 1.77 -13.13
C ARG A 256 1.43 2.96 -12.20
N LEU A 257 0.88 4.06 -12.70
CA LEU A 257 0.36 5.16 -11.89
C LEU A 257 -1.15 4.98 -11.77
N ALA A 258 -1.69 5.08 -10.56
CA ALA A 258 -3.12 5.05 -10.32
C ALA A 258 -3.51 6.20 -9.38
N ALA A 259 -4.70 6.76 -9.57
CA ALA A 259 -5.25 7.78 -8.69
C ALA A 259 -6.77 7.65 -8.59
N GLY A 260 -7.30 8.02 -7.43
CA GLY A 260 -8.74 7.97 -7.17
C GLY A 260 -9.07 7.65 -5.72
N ASP A 261 -10.35 7.40 -5.44
CA ASP A 261 -10.83 7.08 -4.10
C ASP A 261 -10.81 5.56 -3.89
N ALA A 262 -9.90 5.08 -3.03
CA ALA A 262 -9.84 3.67 -2.68
C ALA A 262 -11.21 3.12 -2.24
N LYS A 263 -11.94 3.86 -1.39
CA LYS A 263 -13.26 3.45 -0.85
C LYS A 263 -14.37 3.56 -1.88
N GLY A 264 -14.28 4.57 -2.75
CA GLY A 264 -15.29 4.83 -3.77
C GLY A 264 -15.23 3.85 -4.95
N GLY A 265 -14.11 3.14 -5.13
CA GLY A 265 -13.90 2.24 -6.27
C GLY A 265 -13.69 2.96 -7.61
N GLU A 266 -13.59 4.29 -7.60
CA GLU A 266 -13.35 5.10 -8.78
C GLU A 266 -11.85 5.37 -8.93
N LEU A 267 -11.17 4.46 -9.64
CA LEU A 267 -9.74 4.55 -9.92
C LEU A 267 -9.50 4.78 -11.42
N GLN A 268 -8.62 5.74 -11.72
CA GLN A 268 -8.01 5.91 -13.04
C GLN A 268 -6.55 5.47 -12.96
N TRP A 269 -5.98 5.01 -14.08
CA TRP A 269 -4.58 4.61 -14.12
C TRP A 269 -3.96 4.76 -15.50
N PHE A 270 -2.64 4.96 -15.51
CA PHE A 270 -1.79 4.93 -16.69
C PHE A 270 -0.64 3.94 -16.47
N ASP A 271 -0.39 3.10 -17.48
CA ASP A 271 0.77 2.21 -17.52
C ASP A 271 1.95 2.95 -18.16
N LEU A 272 3.06 3.06 -17.43
CA LEU A 272 4.28 3.67 -17.95
C LEU A 272 5.11 2.65 -18.74
N TRP A 273 5.23 1.42 -18.23
CA TRP A 273 5.79 0.23 -18.93
C TRP A 273 5.43 -1.06 -18.19
#